data_AF-A0A7S1FG08-F1
#
_entry.id   AF-A0A7S1FG08-F1
#
_cell.length_a   1.000
_cell.length_b   1.000
_cell.length_c   1.000
_cell.angle_alpha   90.00
_cell.angle_beta   90.00
_cell.angle_gamma   90.00
#
_symmetry.space_group_name_H-M   'P 1'
#
loop_
_entity.id
_entity.type
_entity.pdbx_description
1 polymer ?
#
loop_
_entity_poly.entity_id
_entity_poly.type
_entity_poly.pdbx_seq_one_letter_code
_entity_poly.pdbx_strand_id
1 'polypeptide(L)'
;MSLTFAAWVTSAMKERDLWIGFGRFLGPDLVGPAFSDLSEIMVFMMLLGALFGAAIHSGGVQALGQIAAHFIRDSFLGQFVTFCFGWVIFMDDYSNTAIVGSTLREVTDKVRVSREKLSFIVDCTASPIAGLMPLSTWIAYELQQIKSANVSIGFTLEDSYSLFVRSIPNRFYAWFMIFFVL
;
A
#
# COMPACT_ATOMS: atom_id res chain seq x y z
N MET A 1 2.06 -15.23 8.73
CA MET A 1 1.91 -15.03 10.19
C MET A 1 2.94 -15.90 10.90
N SER A 2 4.14 -15.34 10.97
CA SER A 2 5.43 -16.02 11.10
C SER A 2 5.89 -16.10 12.57
N LEU A 3 6.88 -16.97 12.81
CA LEU A 3 7.59 -17.27 14.07
C LEU A 3 7.81 -16.11 15.06
N THR A 4 7.84 -14.86 14.56
CA THR A 4 7.94 -13.63 15.35
C THR A 4 6.76 -13.39 16.29
N PHE A 5 5.53 -13.71 15.86
CA PHE A 5 4.35 -13.60 16.72
C PHE A 5 4.38 -14.65 17.84
N ALA A 6 4.84 -15.87 17.54
CA ALA A 6 5.03 -16.93 18.54
C ALA A 6 6.15 -16.59 19.55
N ALA A 7 7.22 -15.93 19.10
CA ALA A 7 8.31 -15.46 19.97
C ALA A 7 7.86 -14.33 20.90
N TRP A 8 7.02 -13.39 20.44
CA TRP A 8 6.44 -12.36 21.29
C TRP A 8 5.49 -12.95 22.34
N VAL A 9 4.61 -13.88 21.94
CA VAL A 9 3.67 -14.54 22.86
C VAL A 9 4.41 -15.34 23.93
N THR A 10 5.47 -16.07 23.58
CA THR A 10 6.26 -16.83 24.56
C THR A 10 7.05 -15.94 25.52
N SER A 11 7.59 -14.81 25.03
CA SER A 11 8.22 -13.78 25.87
C SER A 11 7.22 -13.14 26.85
N ALA A 12 6.02 -12.77 26.36
CA ALA A 12 4.95 -12.22 27.19
C ALA A 12 4.40 -13.21 28.23
N MET A 13 4.31 -14.50 27.89
CA MET A 13 3.90 -15.55 28.83
C MET A 13 4.90 -15.77 29.96
N LYS A 14 6.20 -15.59 29.69
CA LYS A 14 7.26 -15.77 30.69
C LYS A 14 7.30 -14.63 31.72
N GLU A 15 6.94 -13.42 31.32
CA GLU A 15 7.00 -12.23 32.20
C GLU A 15 5.66 -11.81 32.80
N ARG A 16 4.54 -12.45 32.39
CA ARG A 16 3.16 -12.13 32.82
C ARG A 16 2.72 -10.69 32.57
N ASP A 17 3.49 -9.93 31.79
CA ASP A 17 3.18 -8.56 31.38
C ASP A 17 3.50 -8.37 29.89
N LEU A 18 2.50 -7.92 29.14
CA LEU A 18 2.55 -7.81 27.68
C LEU A 18 3.51 -6.70 27.21
N TRP A 19 3.64 -5.64 28.01
CA TRP A 19 4.46 -4.48 27.69
C TRP A 19 5.95 -4.75 27.84
N ILE A 20 6.34 -5.48 28.87
CA ILE A 20 7.74 -5.85 29.11
C ILE A 20 8.16 -6.96 28.14
N GLY A 21 7.26 -7.90 27.84
CA GLY A 21 7.45 -8.90 26.79
C GLY A 21 7.66 -8.30 25.40
N PHE A 22 6.98 -7.19 25.07
CA PHE A 22 7.21 -6.40 23.85
C PHE A 22 8.57 -5.67 23.89
N GLY A 23 8.91 -5.05 25.02
CA GLY A 23 10.21 -4.39 25.20
C GLY A 23 11.41 -5.32 25.03
N ARG A 24 11.31 -6.57 25.48
CA ARG A 24 12.34 -7.60 25.26
C ARG A 24 12.29 -8.28 23.89
N PHE A 25 11.13 -8.35 23.25
CA PHE A 25 11.03 -8.75 21.84
C PHE A 25 11.79 -7.79 20.91
N LEU A 26 11.83 -6.50 21.27
CA LEU A 26 12.64 -5.47 20.63
C LEU A 26 14.07 -5.36 21.20
N GLY A 27 14.44 -6.21 22.16
CA GLY A 27 15.72 -6.17 22.87
C GLY A 27 16.86 -6.82 22.10
N PRO A 28 18.12 -6.39 22.34
CA PRO A 28 19.29 -6.69 21.51
C PRO A 28 19.62 -8.18 21.34
N ASP A 29 19.15 -9.06 22.24
CA ASP A 29 19.50 -10.48 22.25
C ASP A 29 18.77 -11.34 21.20
N LEU A 30 17.57 -10.94 20.76
CA LEU A 30 16.80 -11.58 19.67
C LEU A 30 16.86 -10.80 18.35
N VAL A 31 17.24 -9.54 18.44
CA VAL A 31 17.07 -8.49 17.43
C VAL A 31 18.41 -8.06 16.85
N GLY A 32 19.50 -8.12 17.62
CA GLY A 32 20.81 -7.59 17.24
C GLY A 32 21.34 -8.03 15.87
N PRO A 33 21.28 -9.32 15.49
CA PRO A 33 21.80 -9.77 14.18
C PRO A 33 20.82 -9.61 13.01
N ALA A 34 19.52 -9.42 13.27
CA ALA A 34 18.47 -9.33 12.25
C ALA A 34 18.00 -7.88 11.98
N PHE A 35 18.34 -6.92 12.85
CA PHE A 35 17.81 -5.56 12.84
C PHE A 35 18.74 -4.45 12.34
N SER A 36 19.98 -4.73 11.94
CA SER A 36 20.82 -3.67 11.35
C SER A 36 20.13 -3.02 10.15
N ASP A 37 19.39 -3.81 9.36
CA ASP A 37 18.70 -3.35 8.14
C ASP A 37 17.19 -3.15 8.39
N LEU A 38 16.60 -3.88 9.34
CA LEU A 38 15.15 -3.85 9.62
C LEU A 38 14.72 -2.70 10.55
N SER A 39 15.63 -2.19 11.38
CA SER A 39 15.33 -1.07 12.30
C SER A 39 15.05 0.23 11.56
N GLU A 40 15.77 0.51 10.48
CA GLU A 40 15.53 1.67 9.61
C GLU A 40 14.16 1.58 8.93
N ILE A 41 13.79 0.41 8.42
CA ILE A 41 12.49 0.17 7.79
C ILE A 41 11.36 0.32 8.80
N MET A 42 11.50 -0.22 10.02
CA MET A 42 10.49 -0.08 11.07
C MET A 42 10.29 1.38 11.50
N VAL A 43 11.39 2.12 11.72
CA VAL A 43 11.32 3.54 12.05
C VAL A 43 10.70 4.33 10.90
N PHE A 44 11.06 4.02 9.65
CA PHE A 44 10.46 4.61 8.46
C PHE A 44 8.95 4.33 8.35
N MET A 45 8.51 3.09 8.57
CA MET A 45 7.08 2.74 8.58
C MET A 45 6.32 3.46 9.71
N MET A 46 6.91 3.61 10.89
CA MET A 46 6.32 4.39 11.98
C MET A 46 6.20 5.87 11.64
N LEU A 47 7.24 6.46 11.04
CA LEU A 47 7.23 7.85 10.60
C LEU A 47 6.23 8.09 9.47
N LEU A 48 6.14 7.19 8.49
CA LEU A 48 5.10 7.22 7.45
C LEU A 48 3.70 7.13 8.06
N GLY A 49 3.48 6.19 8.98
CA GLY A 49 2.20 6.07 9.69
C GLY A 49 1.82 7.34 10.46
N ALA A 50 2.79 7.97 11.14
CA ALA A 50 2.59 9.25 11.82
C ALA A 50 2.30 10.39 10.85
N LEU A 51 3.00 10.44 9.71
CA LEU A 51 2.77 11.41 8.64
C LEU A 51 1.37 11.26 8.03
N PHE A 52 0.94 10.03 7.71
CA PHE A 52 -0.40 9.77 7.20
C PHE A 52 -1.47 10.09 8.25
N GLY A 53 -1.24 9.74 9.51
CA GLY A 53 -2.13 10.10 10.62
C GLY A 53 -2.28 11.63 10.74
N ALA A 54 -1.18 12.36 10.65
CA ALA A 54 -1.18 13.83 10.66
C ALA A 54 -1.88 14.39 9.41
N ALA A 55 -1.66 13.82 8.23
CA ALA A 55 -2.32 14.22 6.99
C ALA A 55 -3.84 14.00 7.04
N ILE A 56 -4.30 12.88 7.60
CA ILE A 56 -5.72 12.61 7.85
C ILE A 56 -6.30 13.62 8.85
N HIS A 57 -5.56 13.92 9.93
CA HIS A 57 -5.99 14.86 10.97
C HIS A 57 -6.00 16.33 10.51
N SER A 58 -5.16 16.69 9.53
CA SER A 58 -5.09 18.05 8.97
C SER A 58 -6.34 18.47 8.19
N GLY A 59 -7.30 17.57 7.98
CA GLY A 59 -8.56 17.84 7.28
C GLY A 59 -8.47 17.80 5.76
N GLY A 60 -7.28 17.62 5.16
CA GLY A 60 -7.13 17.49 3.71
C GLY A 60 -7.90 16.30 3.12
N VAL A 61 -7.89 15.17 3.85
CA VAL A 61 -8.66 13.96 3.52
C VAL A 61 -10.18 14.23 3.58
N GLN A 62 -10.64 15.01 4.55
CA GLN A 62 -12.05 15.41 4.63
C GLN A 62 -12.46 16.39 3.52
N ALA A 63 -11.57 17.30 3.12
CA ALA A 63 -11.81 18.18 1.97
C ALA A 63 -11.96 17.39 0.67
N LEU A 64 -11.11 16.38 0.45
CA LEU A 64 -11.23 15.46 -0.69
C LEU A 64 -12.56 14.70 -0.67
N GLY A 65 -13.02 14.27 0.50
CA GLY A 65 -14.32 13.60 0.67
C GLY A 65 -15.50 14.51 0.35
N GLN A 66 -15.43 15.79 0.73
CA GLN A 66 -16.45 16.77 0.38
C GLN A 66 -16.52 17.04 -1.13
N ILE A 67 -15.37 17.13 -1.79
CA ILE A 67 -15.28 17.25 -3.24
C ILE A 67 -15.90 16.02 -3.89
N ALA A 68 -15.51 14.81 -3.47
CA ALA A 68 -16.08 13.56 -3.97
C ALA A 68 -17.60 13.48 -3.78
N ALA A 69 -18.10 13.91 -2.63
CA ALA A 69 -19.53 13.92 -2.30
C ALA A 69 -20.36 14.82 -3.23
N HIS A 70 -19.76 15.85 -3.83
CA HIS A 70 -20.46 16.69 -4.82
C HIS A 70 -20.72 15.95 -6.14
N PHE A 71 -19.86 14.99 -6.49
CA PHE A 71 -19.99 14.20 -7.72
C PHE A 71 -20.82 12.92 -7.53
N ILE A 72 -20.82 12.35 -6.33
CA ILE A 72 -21.49 11.08 -6.02
C ILE A 72 -23.00 11.32 -5.81
N ARG A 73 -23.82 10.85 -6.76
CA ARG A 73 -25.30 10.97 -6.71
C ARG A 73 -26.02 9.64 -6.49
N ASP A 74 -25.41 8.55 -6.95
CA ASP A 74 -25.94 7.19 -6.86
C ASP A 74 -24.82 6.20 -6.54
N SER A 75 -25.18 4.93 -6.37
CA SER A 75 -24.24 3.87 -6.03
C SER A 75 -23.25 3.57 -7.16
N PHE A 76 -23.59 3.84 -8.42
CA PHE A 76 -22.70 3.65 -9.57
C PHE A 76 -21.62 4.73 -9.60
N LEU A 77 -22.01 6.00 -9.48
CA LEU A 77 -21.10 7.13 -9.35
C LEU A 77 -20.22 7.02 -8.10
N GLY A 78 -20.76 6.49 -6.99
CA GLY A 78 -19.96 6.19 -5.79
C GLY A 78 -18.78 5.26 -6.08
N GLN A 79 -19.04 4.17 -6.82
CA GLN A 79 -18.01 3.20 -7.21
C GLN A 79 -17.04 3.79 -8.25
N PHE A 80 -17.56 4.49 -9.25
CA PHE A 80 -16.75 5.12 -10.29
C PHE A 80 -15.83 6.22 -9.76
N VAL A 81 -16.33 7.08 -8.86
CA VAL A 81 -15.51 8.10 -8.20
C VAL A 81 -14.44 7.45 -7.33
N THR A 82 -14.77 6.37 -6.60
CA THR A 82 -13.78 5.58 -5.85
C THR A 82 -12.68 5.04 -6.75
N PHE A 83 -13.07 4.45 -7.88
CA PHE A 83 -12.12 3.97 -8.87
C PHE A 83 -11.20 5.10 -9.37
N CYS A 84 -11.75 6.25 -9.77
CA CYS A 84 -10.99 7.41 -10.22
C CYS A 84 -10.03 7.96 -9.14
N PHE A 85 -10.45 7.96 -7.87
CA PHE A 85 -9.57 8.35 -6.76
C PHE A 85 -8.37 7.41 -6.63
N GLY A 86 -8.56 6.11 -6.86
CA GLY A 86 -7.47 5.14 -6.91
C GLY A 86 -6.44 5.44 -8.00
N TRP A 87 -6.86 6.00 -9.14
CA TRP A 87 -5.95 6.47 -10.21
C TRP A 87 -5.18 7.73 -9.85
N VAL A 88 -5.76 8.62 -9.05
CA VAL A 88 -5.12 9.89 -8.65
C VAL A 88 -4.11 9.67 -7.53
N ILE A 89 -4.40 8.77 -6.58
CA ILE A 89 -3.55 8.47 -5.42
C ILE A 89 -2.69 7.22 -5.69
N PHE A 90 -2.00 7.20 -6.84
CA PHE A 90 -1.26 6.02 -7.32
C PHE A 90 0.17 5.89 -6.76
N MET A 91 0.60 6.82 -5.92
CA MET A 91 2.00 6.96 -5.52
C MET A 91 2.53 5.73 -4.77
N ASP A 92 1.66 5.12 -3.96
CA ASP A 92 1.94 3.96 -3.12
C ASP A 92 0.65 3.23 -2.73
N ASP A 93 0.68 1.90 -2.64
CA ASP A 93 -0.50 1.05 -2.41
C ASP A 93 -1.08 1.17 -0.99
N TYR A 94 -0.23 1.38 0.03
CA TYR A 94 -0.69 1.64 1.40
C TYR A 94 -1.33 3.01 1.54
N SER A 95 -0.70 4.01 0.93
CA SER A 95 -1.15 5.40 0.94
C SER A 95 -2.48 5.55 0.22
N ASN A 96 -2.62 4.90 -0.95
CA ASN A 96 -3.87 4.82 -1.70
C ASN A 96 -4.99 4.23 -0.83
N THR A 97 -4.74 3.04 -0.27
CA THR A 97 -5.75 2.33 0.52
C THR A 97 -6.17 3.12 1.76
N ALA A 98 -5.21 3.72 2.46
CA ALA A 98 -5.48 4.53 3.65
C ALA A 98 -6.27 5.80 3.31
N ILE A 99 -5.85 6.55 2.30
CA ILE A 99 -6.49 7.84 1.96
C ILE A 99 -7.83 7.61 1.28
N VAL A 100 -7.90 6.83 0.20
CA VAL A 100 -9.14 6.58 -0.57
C VAL A 100 -10.16 5.87 0.32
N GLY A 101 -9.73 4.83 1.04
CA GLY A 101 -10.59 4.07 1.95
C GLY A 101 -11.17 4.92 3.07
N SER A 102 -10.36 5.75 3.75
CA SER A 102 -10.86 6.61 4.84
C SER A 102 -11.71 7.78 4.33
N THR A 103 -11.34 8.36 3.18
CA THR A 103 -12.05 9.50 2.57
C THR A 103 -13.44 9.12 2.09
N LEU A 104 -13.53 8.03 1.33
CA LEU A 104 -14.75 7.71 0.59
C LEU A 104 -15.74 6.88 1.39
N ARG A 105 -15.31 6.26 2.50
CA ARG A 105 -16.17 5.47 3.39
C ARG A 105 -17.49 6.15 3.71
N GLU A 106 -17.45 7.38 4.23
CA GLU A 106 -18.67 8.11 4.62
C GLU A 106 -19.52 8.52 3.43
N VAL A 107 -18.88 8.78 2.27
CA VAL A 107 -19.55 9.22 1.06
C VAL A 107 -20.26 8.06 0.36
N THR A 108 -19.60 6.91 0.27
CA THR A 108 -20.15 5.69 -0.34
C THR A 108 -21.21 5.04 0.54
N ASP A 109 -21.11 5.16 1.87
CA ASP A 109 -22.13 4.70 2.80
C ASP A 109 -23.48 5.43 2.55
N LYS A 110 -23.46 6.73 2.22
CA LYS A 110 -24.68 7.53 1.91
C LYS A 110 -25.42 7.05 0.66
N VAL A 111 -24.69 6.52 -0.32
CA VAL A 111 -25.26 5.93 -1.55
C VAL A 111 -25.43 4.41 -1.49
N ARG A 112 -25.36 3.82 -0.28
CA ARG A 112 -25.60 2.39 -0.01
C ARG A 112 -24.66 1.44 -0.77
N VAL A 113 -23.42 1.82 -1.01
CA VAL A 113 -22.38 0.90 -1.46
C VAL A 113 -21.88 0.11 -0.24
N SER A 114 -21.79 -1.22 -0.33
CA SER A 114 -21.32 -2.02 0.80
C SER A 114 -19.84 -1.79 1.06
N ARG A 115 -19.42 -1.97 2.32
CA ARG A 115 -18.03 -1.75 2.74
C ARG A 115 -17.08 -2.73 2.06
N GLU A 116 -17.55 -3.95 1.82
CA GLU A 116 -16.85 -5.01 1.12
C GLU A 116 -16.60 -4.62 -0.35
N LYS A 117 -17.60 -4.02 -1.00
CA LYS A 117 -17.43 -3.54 -2.38
C LYS A 117 -16.50 -2.34 -2.44
N LEU A 118 -16.57 -1.42 -1.48
CA LEU A 118 -15.60 -0.32 -1.37
C LEU A 118 -14.17 -0.84 -1.20
N SER A 119 -13.94 -1.75 -0.24
CA SER A 119 -12.60 -2.31 -0.01
C SER A 119 -12.08 -3.06 -1.23
N PHE A 120 -12.96 -3.74 -1.97
CA PHE A 120 -12.60 -4.41 -3.21
C PHE A 120 -12.14 -3.41 -4.27
N ILE A 121 -12.88 -2.31 -4.49
CA ILE A 121 -12.50 -1.29 -5.48
C ILE A 121 -11.17 -0.64 -5.11
N VAL A 122 -10.99 -0.31 -3.84
CA VAL A 122 -9.74 0.30 -3.34
C VAL A 122 -8.56 -0.64 -3.56
N ASP A 123 -8.67 -1.92 -3.17
CA ASP A 123 -7.60 -2.92 -3.35
C ASP A 123 -7.24 -3.15 -4.83
N CYS A 124 -8.27 -3.26 -5.69
CA CYS A 124 -8.11 -3.41 -7.14
C CYS A 124 -7.49 -2.19 -7.82
N THR A 125 -7.51 -1.02 -7.18
CA THR A 125 -6.87 0.19 -7.71
C THR A 125 -5.52 0.47 -7.07
N ALA A 126 -5.28 0.02 -5.84
CA ALA A 126 -4.01 0.24 -5.15
C ALA A 126 -2.85 -0.52 -5.82
N SER A 127 -2.91 -1.86 -5.84
CA SER A 127 -1.81 -2.69 -6.34
C SER A 127 -1.66 -2.64 -7.88
N PRO A 128 -2.74 -2.81 -8.68
CA PRO A 128 -2.66 -2.75 -10.14
C PRO A 128 -2.13 -1.42 -10.69
N ILE A 129 -2.61 -0.28 -10.19
CA ILE A 129 -2.23 1.03 -10.73
C ILE A 129 -0.80 1.37 -10.32
N ALA A 130 -0.38 1.07 -9.08
CA ALA A 130 1.01 1.27 -8.63
C ALA A 130 2.02 0.50 -9.50
N GLY A 131 1.63 -0.69 -10.00
CA GLY A 131 2.43 -1.48 -10.93
C GLY A 131 2.38 -1.02 -12.40
N LEU A 132 1.37 -0.26 -12.82
CA LEU A 132 1.29 0.27 -14.19
C LEU A 132 1.95 1.64 -14.32
N MET A 133 1.98 2.42 -13.24
CA MET A 133 2.46 3.78 -13.28
C MET A 133 4.00 3.83 -13.38
N PRO A 134 4.55 4.63 -14.31
CA PRO A 134 6.00 4.78 -14.50
C PRO A 134 6.67 5.59 -13.38
N LEU A 135 5.90 6.08 -12.41
CA LEU A 135 6.36 6.83 -11.25
C LEU A 135 5.62 6.30 -10.01
N SER A 136 6.15 5.27 -9.37
CA SER A 136 5.61 4.72 -8.11
C SER A 136 6.73 4.43 -7.12
N THR A 137 6.39 4.24 -5.84
CA THR A 137 7.36 3.81 -4.81
C THR A 137 8.04 2.48 -5.15
N TRP A 138 7.38 1.62 -5.92
CA TRP A 138 7.87 0.29 -6.28
C TRP A 138 8.84 0.25 -7.48
N ILE A 139 8.86 1.30 -8.31
CA ILE A 139 9.62 1.25 -9.56
C ILE A 139 11.13 1.09 -9.35
N ALA A 140 11.71 1.70 -8.31
CA ALA A 140 13.13 1.59 -8.03
C ALA A 140 13.56 0.15 -7.73
N TYR A 141 12.74 -0.56 -6.96
CA TYR A 141 12.94 -1.98 -6.68
C TYR A 141 12.81 -2.83 -7.95
N GLU A 142 11.77 -2.61 -8.75
CA GLU A 142 11.58 -3.35 -9.99
C GLU A 142 12.72 -3.14 -11.00
N LEU A 143 13.20 -1.91 -11.15
CA LEU A 143 14.35 -1.61 -12.00
C LEU A 143 15.62 -2.31 -11.52
N GLN A 144 15.83 -2.41 -10.20
CA GLN A 144 16.96 -3.14 -9.63
C GLN A 144 16.85 -4.65 -9.91
N GLN A 145 15.64 -5.22 -9.81
CA GLN A 145 15.39 -6.62 -10.13
C GLN A 145 15.60 -6.91 -11.62
N ILE A 146 15.09 -6.04 -12.51
CA ILE A 146 15.29 -6.12 -13.95
C ILE A 146 16.79 -6.05 -14.29
N LYS A 147 17.51 -5.10 -13.69
CA LYS A 147 18.96 -4.96 -13.89
C LYS A 147 19.71 -6.22 -13.46
N SER A 148 19.36 -6.77 -12.32
CA SER A 148 19.98 -7.98 -11.77
C SER A 148 19.72 -9.20 -12.66
N ALA A 149 18.50 -9.33 -13.17
CA ALA A 149 18.13 -10.37 -14.13
C ALA A 149 18.86 -10.22 -15.47
N ASN A 150 18.98 -9.00 -16.00
CA ASN A 150 19.70 -8.72 -17.24
C ASN A 150 21.19 -9.10 -17.16
N VAL A 151 21.84 -8.82 -16.02
CA VAL A 151 23.24 -9.22 -15.79
C VAL A 151 23.40 -10.73 -15.76
N SER A 152 22.47 -11.47 -15.14
CA SER A 152 22.58 -12.93 -15.01
C SER A 152 22.43 -13.68 -16.34
N ILE A 153 21.66 -13.14 -17.29
CA ILE A 153 21.46 -13.72 -18.64
C ILE A 153 22.42 -13.14 -19.70
N GLY A 154 23.34 -12.24 -19.31
CA GLY A 154 24.28 -11.60 -20.23
C GLY A 154 23.64 -10.60 -21.21
N PHE A 155 22.40 -10.16 -20.94
CA PHE A 155 21.65 -9.25 -21.79
C PHE A 155 21.82 -7.81 -21.27
N THR A 156 22.92 -7.18 -21.62
CA THR A 156 23.32 -5.84 -21.14
C THR A 156 23.03 -4.70 -22.11
N LEU A 157 22.38 -4.98 -23.25
CA LEU A 157 22.19 -4.01 -24.35
C LEU A 157 21.01 -3.06 -24.14
N GLU A 158 20.06 -3.36 -23.25
CA GLU A 158 18.86 -2.54 -23.04
C GLU A 158 18.82 -1.92 -21.64
N ASP A 159 18.44 -0.65 -21.58
CA ASP A 159 18.22 0.06 -20.32
C ASP A 159 17.06 -0.58 -19.54
N SER A 160 17.25 -0.75 -18.23
CA SER A 160 16.27 -1.42 -17.36
C SER A 160 14.94 -0.67 -17.34
N TYR A 161 14.97 0.65 -17.53
CA TYR A 161 13.77 1.48 -17.63
C TYR A 161 13.00 1.25 -18.94
N SER A 162 13.69 1.12 -20.08
CA SER A 162 13.06 0.78 -21.37
C SER A 162 12.34 -0.56 -21.30
N LEU A 163 12.98 -1.57 -20.68
CA LEU A 163 12.39 -2.90 -20.52
C LEU A 163 11.16 -2.85 -19.59
N PHE A 164 11.20 -2.06 -18.52
CA PHE A 164 10.05 -1.81 -17.67
C PHE A 164 8.89 -1.20 -18.46
N VAL A 165 9.12 -0.15 -19.25
CA VAL A 165 8.03 0.50 -20.03
C VAL A 165 7.44 -0.48 -21.06
N ARG A 166 8.28 -1.29 -21.69
CA ARG A 166 7.84 -2.35 -22.63
C ARG A 166 7.10 -3.51 -21.94
N SER A 167 7.29 -3.71 -20.63
CA SER A 167 6.60 -4.74 -19.88
C SER A 167 5.20 -4.32 -19.42
N ILE A 168 4.91 -3.01 -19.32
CA ILE A 168 3.61 -2.48 -18.89
C ILE A 168 2.41 -3.11 -19.64
N PRO A 169 2.41 -3.23 -20.98
CA PRO A 169 1.29 -3.88 -21.69
C PRO A 169 1.13 -5.36 -21.36
N ASN A 170 2.21 -6.03 -20.96
CA ASN A 170 2.22 -7.45 -20.61
C ASN A 170 1.84 -7.71 -19.14
N ARG A 171 1.53 -6.67 -18.34
CA ARG A 171 1.04 -6.81 -16.97
C ARG A 171 -0.45 -7.18 -16.94
N PHE A 172 -0.77 -8.39 -17.43
CA PHE A 172 -2.15 -8.87 -17.60
C PHE A 172 -2.99 -8.79 -16.32
N TYR A 173 -2.41 -9.12 -15.17
CA TYR A 173 -3.10 -9.02 -13.89
C TYR A 173 -3.62 -7.59 -13.63
N ALA A 174 -2.77 -6.59 -13.82
CA ALA A 174 -3.13 -5.21 -13.52
C ALA A 174 -4.24 -4.71 -14.46
N TRP A 175 -4.11 -4.98 -15.76
CA TRP A 175 -5.13 -4.63 -16.74
C TRP A 175 -6.46 -5.34 -16.47
N PHE A 176 -6.45 -6.65 -16.25
CA PHE A 176 -7.67 -7.41 -16.01
C PHE A 176 -8.38 -6.99 -14.73
N MET A 177 -7.63 -6.71 -13.65
CA MET A 177 -8.23 -6.23 -12.40
C MET A 177 -8.90 -4.87 -12.58
N ILE A 178 -8.26 -3.94 -13.31
CA ILE A 178 -8.82 -2.62 -13.60
C ILE A 178 -10.09 -2.71 -14.46
N PHE A 179 -10.17 -3.67 -15.39
CA PHE A 179 -11.39 -3.88 -16.18
C PHE A 179 -12.48 -4.62 -15.41
N PHE A 180 -12.11 -5.48 -14.46
CA PHE A 180 -13.06 -6.29 -13.69
C PHE A 180 -13.71 -5.52 -12.52
N VAL A 181 -13.03 -4.50 -11.99
CA VAL A 181 -13.45 -3.80 -10.77
C VAL A 181 -14.76 -3.00 -10.90
N LEU A 182 -15.11 -2.58 -12.12
CA LEU A 182 -16.25 -1.71 -12.43
C LEU A 182 -17.50 -2.49 -12.83
#